data_AF-A0A351QWT0-F1
#
_entry.id   AF-A0A351QWT0-F1
#
_cell.length_a   1.000
_cell.length_b   1.000
_cell.length_c   1.000
_cell.angle_alpha   90.00
_cell.angle_beta   90.00
_cell.angle_gamma   90.00
#
_symmetry.space_group_name_H-M   'P 1'
#
loop_
_entity.id
_entity.type
_entity.pdbx_description
1 polymer ?
#
loop_
_entity_poly.entity_id
_entity_poly.type
_entity_poly.pdbx_seq_one_letter_code
_entity_poly.pdbx_strand_id
1 'polypeptide(L)'
;TWTADTTYKSNQRKDKFIIPAGTKFRVRVIAANDEFAVNPACVTIASVANFVVDAFVTIDATTGKLVASATTTADVAFEGTVMRKRVQGATLVTSANTYGYSRDMYEIKVTTLV
;
A
#
# COMPACT_ATOMS: atom_id res chain seq x y z
N THR A 1 -4.42 43.14 8.58
CA THR A 1 -5.82 43.24 8.15
C THR A 1 -6.14 42.03 7.30
N TRP A 2 -7.11 41.21 7.69
CA TRP A 2 -7.50 39.99 6.99
C TRP A 2 -8.23 40.36 5.67
N THR A 3 -7.77 39.82 4.54
CA THR A 3 -8.45 39.98 3.24
C THR A 3 -8.49 38.66 2.50
N ALA A 4 -9.57 38.41 1.76
CA ALA A 4 -9.76 37.19 0.98
C ALA A 4 -8.58 36.90 0.02
N ASP A 5 -7.95 37.92 -0.54
CA ASP A 5 -6.80 37.76 -1.44
C ASP A 5 -5.54 37.17 -0.78
N THR A 6 -5.35 37.39 0.53
CA THR A 6 -4.19 36.83 1.24
C THR A 6 -4.33 35.33 1.51
N THR A 7 -5.56 34.79 1.54
CA THR A 7 -5.81 33.36 1.80
C THR A 7 -5.62 32.50 0.54
N TYR A 8 -5.92 33.04 -0.65
CA TYR A 8 -5.68 32.34 -1.92
C TYR A 8 -4.18 32.14 -2.21
N LYS A 9 -3.35 33.15 -1.90
CA LYS A 9 -1.90 33.09 -2.18
C LYS A 9 -1.14 32.11 -1.29
N SER A 10 -1.48 31.95 -0.01
CA SER A 10 -0.77 31.03 0.88
C SER A 10 -1.15 29.56 0.64
N ASN A 11 -2.41 29.30 0.28
CA ASN A 11 -2.95 27.93 0.17
C ASN A 11 -2.86 27.35 -1.25
N GLN A 12 -2.47 28.14 -2.27
CA GLN A 12 -2.35 27.68 -3.67
C GLN A 12 -0.93 27.68 -4.23
N ARG A 13 0.08 27.86 -3.37
CA ARG A 13 1.50 27.75 -3.78
C ARG A 13 1.81 26.32 -4.21
N LYS A 14 1.69 26.05 -5.52
CA LYS A 14 2.03 24.77 -6.15
C LYS A 14 3.44 24.31 -5.78
N ASP A 15 4.38 25.24 -5.56
CA ASP A 15 5.75 24.95 -5.14
C ASP A 15 5.86 24.35 -3.73
N LYS A 16 4.85 24.52 -2.86
CA LYS A 16 4.75 23.78 -1.59
C LYS A 16 4.18 22.37 -1.73
N PHE A 17 3.61 22.06 -2.90
CA PHE A 17 3.05 20.74 -3.24
C PHE A 17 3.83 20.06 -4.37
N ILE A 18 4.97 20.63 -4.82
CA ILE A 18 5.92 19.93 -5.68
C ILE A 18 6.54 18.84 -4.82
N ILE A 19 6.14 17.61 -5.10
CA ILE A 19 6.79 16.41 -4.56
C ILE A 19 8.15 16.31 -5.26
N PRO A 20 9.28 16.49 -4.55
CA PRO A 20 10.60 16.45 -5.17
C PRO A 20 10.82 15.15 -5.95
N ALA A 21 11.64 15.23 -7.00
CA ALA A 21 12.08 14.04 -7.71
C ALA A 21 12.74 13.06 -6.72
N GLY A 22 12.27 11.82 -6.72
CA GLY A 22 12.72 10.78 -5.77
C GLY A 22 11.91 10.69 -4.47
N THR A 23 10.96 11.59 -4.21
CA THR A 23 10.05 11.42 -3.08
C THR A 23 9.10 10.26 -3.34
N LYS A 24 9.19 9.24 -2.49
CA LYS A 24 8.30 8.07 -2.53
C LYS A 24 6.88 8.55 -2.28
N PHE A 25 6.01 8.45 -3.29
CA PHE A 25 4.58 8.69 -3.14
C PHE A 25 4.00 7.67 -2.16
N ARG A 26 3.71 8.10 -0.93
CA ARG A 26 2.95 7.32 0.05
C ARG A 26 1.53 7.87 0.07
N VAL A 27 0.62 7.19 -0.62
CA VAL A 27 -0.78 7.66 -0.83
C VAL A 27 -1.65 7.45 0.43
N ARG A 28 -1.14 6.74 1.44
CA ARG A 28 -1.85 6.48 2.70
C ARG A 28 -0.86 6.47 3.86
N VAL A 29 -1.19 7.23 4.92
CA VAL A 29 -0.58 7.05 6.24
C VAL A 29 -1.29 5.87 6.88
N ILE A 30 -0.53 4.84 7.23
CA ILE A 30 -1.02 3.67 7.98
C ILE A 30 -0.62 3.84 9.44
N ALA A 31 -1.45 3.38 10.35
CA ALA A 31 -1.18 3.29 11.79
C ALA A 31 -1.06 1.82 12.22
N ALA A 32 -0.47 1.58 13.39
CA ALA A 32 -0.52 0.26 14.02
C ALA A 32 -1.99 -0.16 14.22
N ASN A 33 -2.29 -1.44 13.98
CA ASN A 33 -3.63 -2.03 13.95
C ASN A 33 -4.53 -1.63 12.78
N ASP A 34 -4.09 -0.79 11.83
CA ASP A 34 -4.86 -0.54 10.62
C ASP A 34 -4.96 -1.81 9.77
N GLU A 35 -6.06 -1.90 9.03
CA GLU A 35 -6.20 -2.84 7.94
C GLU A 35 -6.24 -2.11 6.60
N PHE A 36 -5.50 -2.63 5.61
CA PHE A 36 -5.49 -2.08 4.27
C PHE A 36 -5.42 -3.17 3.22
N ALA A 37 -5.98 -2.89 2.05
CA ALA A 37 -5.97 -3.81 0.92
C ALA A 37 -4.86 -3.47 -0.07
N VAL A 38 -4.16 -4.48 -0.59
CA VAL A 38 -3.15 -4.36 -1.65
C VAL A 38 -3.37 -5.41 -2.73
N ASN A 39 -2.98 -5.09 -3.96
CA ASN A 39 -2.96 -6.06 -5.04
C ASN A 39 -1.55 -6.69 -5.20
N PRO A 40 -1.40 -7.78 -5.97
CA PRO A 40 -0.10 -8.40 -6.24
C PRO A 40 0.98 -7.50 -6.84
N ALA A 41 0.64 -6.36 -7.47
CA ALA A 41 1.64 -5.46 -8.04
C ALA A 41 2.51 -4.81 -6.94
N CYS A 42 1.94 -4.67 -5.72
CA CYS A 42 2.62 -4.19 -4.53
C CYS A 42 3.55 -5.24 -3.87
N VAL A 43 3.51 -6.49 -4.31
CA VAL A 43 4.28 -7.61 -3.75
C VAL A 43 5.47 -7.92 -4.67
N THR A 44 6.60 -8.38 -4.11
CA THR A 44 7.71 -8.88 -4.95
C THR A 44 7.29 -10.14 -5.70
N ILE A 45 7.72 -10.30 -6.96
CA ILE A 45 7.30 -11.42 -7.82
C ILE A 45 7.56 -12.78 -7.16
N ALA A 46 8.74 -12.94 -6.54
CA ALA A 46 9.11 -14.16 -5.82
C ALA A 46 8.21 -14.47 -4.63
N SER A 47 7.56 -13.46 -4.04
CA SER A 47 6.74 -13.60 -2.84
C SER A 47 5.25 -13.76 -3.12
N VAL A 48 4.77 -13.56 -4.35
CA VAL A 48 3.33 -13.60 -4.67
C VAL A 48 2.69 -14.92 -4.26
N ALA A 49 3.37 -16.05 -4.48
CA ALA A 49 2.89 -17.38 -4.11
C ALA A 49 2.77 -17.58 -2.59
N ASN A 50 3.59 -16.86 -1.81
CA ASN A 50 3.63 -16.94 -0.34
C ASN A 50 2.67 -15.95 0.33
N PHE A 51 1.98 -15.11 -0.45
CA PHE A 51 1.01 -14.14 0.04
C PHE A 51 -0.34 -14.82 0.33
N VAL A 52 -0.33 -15.71 1.32
CA VAL A 52 -1.49 -16.49 1.78
C VAL A 52 -1.99 -15.94 3.11
N VAL A 53 -3.19 -16.35 3.53
CA VAL A 53 -3.73 -15.99 4.84
C VAL A 53 -2.76 -16.44 5.94
N ASP A 54 -2.63 -15.61 6.98
CA ASP A 54 -1.69 -15.75 8.11
C ASP A 54 -0.21 -15.55 7.78
N ALA A 55 0.14 -15.24 6.53
CA ALA A 55 1.52 -14.85 6.19
C ALA A 55 1.89 -13.51 6.81
N PHE A 56 3.11 -13.41 7.33
CA PHE A 56 3.70 -12.16 7.82
C PHE A 56 4.24 -11.37 6.65
N VAL A 57 4.03 -10.05 6.66
CA VAL A 57 4.38 -9.17 5.55
C VAL A 57 5.31 -8.07 6.04
N THR A 58 6.46 -7.95 5.41
CA THR A 58 7.42 -6.87 5.62
C THR A 58 7.66 -6.10 4.31
N ILE A 59 8.47 -5.03 4.38
CA ILE A 59 8.87 -4.25 3.20
C ILE A 59 10.29 -4.66 2.80
N ASP A 60 10.45 -5.09 1.55
CA ASP A 60 11.76 -5.31 0.96
C ASP A 60 12.53 -3.98 0.87
N ALA A 61 13.70 -3.93 1.49
CA ALA A 61 14.49 -2.69 1.56
C ALA A 61 14.98 -2.21 0.18
N THR A 62 15.18 -3.14 -0.77
CA THR A 62 15.74 -2.84 -2.10
C THR A 62 14.67 -2.28 -3.04
N THR A 63 13.52 -2.93 -3.11
CA THR A 63 12.44 -2.64 -4.06
C THR A 63 11.34 -1.76 -3.45
N GLY A 64 11.23 -1.72 -2.13
CA GLY A 64 10.13 -1.06 -1.41
C GLY A 64 8.78 -1.77 -1.56
N LYS A 65 8.77 -2.98 -2.12
CA LYS A 65 7.58 -3.82 -2.25
C LYS A 65 7.38 -4.71 -1.03
N LEU A 66 6.18 -5.25 -0.89
CA LEU A 66 5.83 -6.17 0.18
C LEU A 66 6.42 -7.57 -0.07
N VAL A 67 6.87 -8.22 0.99
CA VAL A 67 7.38 -9.60 1.00
C VAL A 67 6.68 -10.36 2.11
N ALA A 68 6.20 -11.55 1.79
CA ALA A 68 5.58 -12.48 2.71
C ALA A 68 6.58 -13.51 3.26
N SER A 69 6.40 -13.86 4.52
CA SER A 69 7.18 -14.82 5.29
C SER A 69 6.25 -15.69 6.14
N ALA A 70 6.70 -16.91 6.46
CA ALA A 70 5.99 -17.81 7.37
C ALA A 70 6.25 -17.49 8.86
N THR A 71 7.26 -16.67 9.15
CA THR A 71 7.66 -16.29 10.50
C THR A 71 7.73 -14.77 10.64
N THR A 72 7.51 -14.29 11.86
CA THR A 72 7.74 -12.88 12.22
C THR A 72 9.21 -12.50 12.08
N THR A 73 9.46 -11.21 11.88
CA THR A 73 10.80 -10.62 11.81
C THR A 73 10.92 -9.58 12.92
N ALA A 74 11.93 -9.74 13.79
CA ALA A 74 12.22 -8.73 14.81
C ALA A 74 12.84 -7.47 14.19
N ASP A 75 12.72 -6.34 14.90
CA ASP A 75 13.40 -5.08 14.57
C ASP A 75 13.07 -4.49 13.18
N VAL A 76 11.85 -4.75 12.68
CA VAL A 76 11.36 -4.16 11.43
C VAL A 76 10.53 -2.91 11.67
N ALA A 77 10.69 -1.91 10.81
CA ALA A 77 9.89 -0.67 10.86
C ALA A 77 8.41 -0.89 10.50
N PHE A 78 8.10 -1.99 9.80
CA PHE A 78 6.76 -2.38 9.42
C PHE A 78 6.67 -3.90 9.40
N GLU A 79 5.65 -4.42 10.07
CA GLU A 79 5.16 -5.79 9.87
C GLU A 79 3.63 -5.78 9.85
N GLY A 80 3.07 -6.64 9.01
CA GLY A 80 1.65 -6.95 9.06
C GLY A 80 1.37 -8.43 8.86
N THR A 81 0.11 -8.81 8.95
CA THR A 81 -0.37 -10.17 8.72
C THR A 81 -1.46 -10.15 7.66
N VAL A 82 -1.39 -11.04 6.69
CA VAL A 82 -2.47 -11.21 5.69
C VAL A 82 -3.67 -11.84 6.38
N MET A 83 -4.72 -11.05 6.56
CA MET A 83 -5.95 -11.52 7.20
C MET A 83 -6.87 -12.23 6.21
N ARG A 84 -6.93 -11.74 4.97
CA ARG A 84 -7.89 -12.19 3.95
C ARG A 84 -7.28 -12.07 2.55
N LYS A 85 -7.56 -13.06 1.69
CA LYS A 85 -7.38 -12.97 0.24
C LYS A 85 -8.75 -12.91 -0.43
N ARG A 86 -9.02 -11.83 -1.16
CA ARG A 86 -10.24 -11.64 -1.95
C ARG A 86 -9.92 -11.67 -3.44
N VAL A 87 -10.87 -12.13 -4.24
CA VAL A 87 -10.84 -12.02 -5.70
C VAL A 87 -11.89 -11.00 -6.11
N GLN A 88 -11.49 -9.90 -6.74
CA GLN A 88 -12.43 -8.90 -7.26
C GLN A 88 -13.10 -9.43 -8.55
N GLY A 89 -14.44 -9.38 -8.60
CA GLY A 89 -15.21 -9.63 -9.81
C GLY A 89 -15.80 -11.04 -9.99
N ALA A 90 -16.39 -11.65 -8.95
CA ALA A 90 -17.16 -12.88 -9.11
C ALA A 90 -18.50 -12.71 -9.86
N THR A 91 -18.85 -11.48 -10.29
CA THR A 91 -20.14 -11.21 -10.93
C THR A 91 -19.95 -10.47 -12.26
N LEU A 92 -20.29 -11.17 -13.35
CA LEU A 92 -20.48 -10.72 -14.73
C LEU A 92 -19.21 -10.36 -15.54
N VAL A 93 -18.95 -11.23 -16.51
CA VAL A 93 -17.84 -11.25 -17.45
C VAL A 93 -17.94 -10.06 -18.40
N THR A 94 -16.97 -9.15 -18.38
CA THR A 94 -16.65 -8.30 -19.53
C THR A 94 -15.15 -8.30 -19.78
N SER A 95 -14.76 -8.37 -21.06
CA SER A 95 -13.38 -8.44 -21.54
C SER A 95 -12.51 -7.23 -21.15
N ALA A 96 -13.13 -6.16 -20.62
CA ALA A 96 -12.44 -4.96 -20.15
C ALA A 96 -11.62 -5.21 -18.87
N ASN A 97 -11.97 -6.20 -18.06
CA ASN A 97 -11.25 -6.53 -16.82
C ASN A 97 -10.08 -7.51 -17.01
N THR A 98 -9.80 -7.96 -18.24
CA THR A 98 -8.66 -8.84 -18.56
C THR A 98 -7.40 -8.05 -18.93
N TYR A 99 -7.50 -6.71 -19.02
CA TYR A 99 -6.36 -5.85 -19.37
C TYR A 99 -5.53 -5.50 -18.13
N GLY A 100 -4.56 -6.36 -17.79
CA GLY A 100 -3.36 -5.99 -17.02
C GLY A 100 -3.51 -5.74 -15.51
N TYR A 101 -4.70 -5.84 -14.92
CA TYR A 101 -4.89 -5.68 -13.48
C TYR A 101 -5.06 -7.01 -12.77
N SER A 102 -4.32 -7.19 -11.68
CA SER A 102 -4.49 -8.37 -10.84
C SER A 102 -5.84 -8.33 -10.13
N ARG A 103 -6.55 -9.47 -10.16
CA ARG A 103 -7.84 -9.67 -9.52
C ARG A 103 -7.72 -9.99 -8.03
N ASP A 104 -6.54 -10.39 -7.59
CA ASP A 104 -6.28 -10.72 -6.20
C ASP A 104 -6.09 -9.44 -5.37
N MET A 105 -6.77 -9.38 -4.23
CA MET A 105 -6.61 -8.36 -3.22
C MET A 105 -6.30 -9.03 -1.89
N TYR A 106 -5.29 -8.54 -1.19
CA TYR A 106 -4.88 -9.01 0.12
C TYR A 106 -5.15 -7.94 1.14
N GLU A 107 -5.89 -8.29 2.18
CA GLU A 107 -6.16 -7.39 3.31
C GLU A 107 -5.14 -7.71 4.40
N ILE A 108 -4.28 -6.74 4.69
CA ILE A 108 -3.18 -6.85 5.64
C ILE A 108 -3.53 -6.04 6.88
N LYS A 109 -3.38 -6.66 8.05
CA LYS A 109 -3.44 -5.97 9.34
C LYS A 109 -2.04 -5.60 9.79
N VAL A 110 -1.80 -4.34 10.13
CA VAL A 110 -0.52 -3.87 10.66
C VAL A 110 -0.34 -4.35 12.10
N THR A 111 0.70 -5.14 12.35
CA THR A 111 1.05 -5.66 13.68
C THR A 111 2.18 -4.85 14.32
N THR A 112 3.13 -4.37 13.50
CA THR A 112 4.26 -3.56 13.94
C THR A 112 4.40 -2.34 13.04
N LEU A 113 4.55 -1.17 13.63
CA LEU A 113 4.86 0.09 12.93
C LEU A 113 5.67 0.99 13.86
N VAL A 114 6.88 1.37 13.46
CA VAL A 114 7.85 2.11 14.28
C VAL A 114 8.40 3.33 13.54
#